data_AF-A0A9X9ACI4-F1
#
_entry.id   AF-A0A9X9ACI4-F1
#
_cell.length_a   1.000
_cell.length_b   1.000
_cell.length_c   1.000
_cell.angle_alpha   90.00
_cell.angle_beta   90.00
_cell.angle_gamma   90.00
#
_symmetry.space_group_name_H-M   'P 1'
#
loop_
_entity.id
_entity.type
_entity.pdbx_description
1 polymer ?
#
loop_
_entity_poly.entity_id
_entity_poly.type
_entity_poly.pdbx_seq_one_letter_code
_entity_poly.pdbx_strand_id
1 'polypeptide(L)'
;MRIKLLSILFLLLLTSCSQIKNNEVAIVEPYKLTKEQASILQMTPFQEGNSMFYNVTLKHDKDEINATIDYYNNGKKTKEIANIATSHFSKKKVKLSFLPPHFQFDKDIQEKRQWYMNIEGDSTLVHEEAPPSVNSSATT
;
A
#
# COMPACT_ATOMS: atom_id res chain seq x y z
N MET A 1 -36.46 13.67 -13.27
CA MET A 1 -35.76 12.67 -12.43
C MET A 1 -34.35 12.31 -12.89
N ARG A 2 -34.03 12.33 -14.19
CA ARG A 2 -32.70 11.91 -14.70
C ARG A 2 -31.50 12.73 -14.18
N ILE A 3 -31.66 14.05 -14.02
CA ILE A 3 -30.58 14.95 -13.54
C ILE A 3 -30.25 14.71 -12.06
N LYS A 4 -31.24 14.40 -11.22
CA LYS A 4 -31.01 14.08 -9.79
C LYS A 4 -30.24 12.77 -9.62
N LEU A 5 -30.50 11.77 -10.48
CA LEU A 5 -29.81 10.48 -10.45
C LEU A 5 -28.34 10.62 -10.86
N LEU A 6 -28.06 11.44 -11.89
CA LEU A 6 -26.69 11.74 -12.32
C LEU A 6 -25.89 12.46 -11.21
N SER A 7 -26.52 13.39 -10.50
CA SER A 7 -25.90 14.10 -9.39
C SER A 7 -25.56 13.20 -8.20
N ILE A 8 -26.42 12.23 -7.88
CA ILE A 8 -26.17 11.22 -6.83
C ILE A 8 -25.02 10.28 -7.25
N LEU A 9 -24.97 9.87 -8.52
CA LEU A 9 -23.88 9.05 -9.04
C LEU A 9 -22.54 9.78 -9.02
N PHE A 10 -22.53 11.09 -9.29
CA PHE A 10 -21.34 11.92 -9.23
C PHE A 10 -20.85 12.14 -7.78
N LEU A 11 -21.77 12.26 -6.82
CA LEU A 11 -21.46 12.35 -5.39
C LEU A 11 -20.83 11.05 -4.83
N LEU A 12 -21.25 9.88 -5.34
CA LEU A 12 -20.68 8.59 -4.95
C LEU A 12 -19.23 8.39 -5.43
N LEU A 13 -18.81 9.08 -6.50
CA LEU A 13 -17.43 9.04 -7.00
C LEU A 13 -16.46 9.90 -6.17
N LEU A 14 -16.98 10.78 -5.30
CA LEU A 14 -16.15 11.68 -4.48
C LEU A 14 -15.76 11.07 -3.12
N THR A 15 -16.35 9.95 -2.71
CA THR A 15 -16.23 9.43 -1.33
C THR A 15 -15.18 8.33 -1.14
N SER A 16 -14.46 7.90 -2.19
CA SER A 16 -13.40 6.90 -2.06
C SER A 16 -12.01 7.48 -2.30
N CYS A 17 -11.65 8.54 -1.61
CA CYS A 17 -10.26 8.96 -1.48
C CYS A 17 -9.77 8.43 -0.11
N SER A 18 -8.89 7.43 -0.12
CA SER A 18 -8.24 6.92 1.08
C SER A 18 -7.48 8.07 1.74
N GLN A 19 -8.04 8.61 2.83
CA GLN A 19 -7.46 9.79 3.46
C GLN A 19 -6.24 9.38 4.29
N ILE A 20 -5.06 9.86 3.87
CA ILE A 20 -3.85 9.83 4.70
C ILE A 20 -4.14 10.67 5.94
N LYS A 21 -3.99 10.07 7.12
CA LYS A 21 -4.25 10.73 8.40
C LYS A 21 -2.95 10.99 9.12
N ASN A 22 -2.65 12.27 9.31
CA ASN A 22 -1.60 12.71 10.22
C ASN A 22 -2.10 12.63 11.66
N ASN A 23 -1.18 12.45 12.61
CA ASN A 23 -1.53 12.41 14.02
C ASN A 23 -0.42 13.04 14.88
N GLU A 24 -0.49 12.82 16.19
CA GLU A 24 0.45 13.34 17.18
C GLU A 24 1.87 12.76 17.01
N VAL A 25 2.01 11.58 16.41
CA VAL A 25 3.30 10.88 16.31
C VAL A 25 3.99 11.05 14.96
N ALA A 26 3.25 11.30 13.88
CA ALA A 26 3.83 11.43 12.55
C ALA A 26 3.02 12.33 11.61
N ILE A 27 3.72 12.91 10.63
CA ILE A 27 3.15 13.51 9.43
C ILE A 27 3.50 12.59 8.26
N VAL A 28 2.50 12.18 7.49
CA VAL A 28 2.66 11.33 6.31
C VAL A 28 2.21 12.13 5.09
N GLU A 29 3.07 12.21 4.08
CA GLU A 29 2.81 12.93 2.85
C GLU A 29 3.08 12.02 1.64
N PRO A 30 2.24 12.02 0.60
CA PRO A 30 2.58 11.36 -0.66
C PRO A 30 3.92 11.88 -1.19
N TYR A 31 4.77 10.97 -1.63
CA TYR A 31 6.02 11.30 -2.30
C TYR A 31 5.89 11.02 -3.79
N LYS A 32 5.92 12.09 -4.61
CA LYS A 32 5.99 11.94 -6.05
C LYS A 32 7.43 11.66 -6.46
N LEU A 33 7.64 10.57 -7.20
CA LEU A 33 8.95 10.25 -7.75
C LEU A 33 9.45 11.36 -8.69
N THR A 34 10.75 11.61 -8.68
CA THR A 34 11.38 12.42 -9.72
C THR A 34 11.38 11.67 -11.05
N LYS A 35 11.59 12.37 -12.17
CA LYS A 35 11.69 11.73 -13.50
C LYS A 35 12.76 10.63 -13.52
N GLU A 36 13.89 10.89 -12.90
CA GLU A 36 14.99 9.91 -12.80
C GLU A 36 14.58 8.68 -11.99
N GLN A 37 13.96 8.87 -10.82
CA GLN A 37 13.47 7.77 -9.98
C GLN A 37 12.40 6.95 -10.69
N ALA A 38 11.48 7.60 -11.40
CA ALA A 38 10.45 6.92 -12.20
C ALA A 38 11.08 6.11 -13.35
N SER A 39 12.07 6.67 -14.06
CA SER A 39 12.80 5.95 -15.10
C SER A 39 13.53 4.72 -14.57
N ILE A 40 14.15 4.79 -13.39
CA ILE A 40 14.79 3.64 -12.74
C ILE A 40 13.74 2.60 -12.36
N LEU A 41 12.61 3.00 -11.79
CA LEU A 41 11.53 2.07 -11.42
C LEU A 41 10.99 1.33 -12.65
N GLN A 42 10.88 1.99 -13.81
CA GLN A 42 10.47 1.37 -15.08
C GLN A 42 11.45 0.30 -15.61
N MET A 43 12.70 0.27 -15.11
CA MET A 43 13.65 -0.81 -15.41
C MET A 43 13.37 -2.06 -14.56
N THR A 44 12.49 -1.97 -13.58
CA THR A 44 12.04 -3.09 -12.75
C THR A 44 10.69 -3.61 -13.24
N PRO A 45 10.28 -4.82 -12.83
CA PRO A 45 8.94 -5.32 -13.13
C PRO A 45 7.80 -4.48 -12.50
N PHE A 46 8.11 -3.56 -11.57
CA PHE A 46 7.12 -2.76 -10.87
C PHE A 46 6.73 -1.51 -11.68
N GLN A 47 5.42 -1.31 -11.87
CA GLN A 47 4.89 -0.11 -12.52
C GLN A 47 4.53 0.96 -11.48
N GLU A 48 4.80 2.22 -11.81
CA GLU A 48 4.55 3.38 -10.94
C GLU A 48 3.07 3.50 -10.53
N GLY A 49 2.13 3.19 -11.44
CA GLY A 49 0.69 3.43 -11.25
C GLY A 49 0.04 2.69 -10.08
N ASN A 50 0.61 1.57 -9.64
CA ASN A 50 0.09 0.82 -8.50
C ASN A 50 1.00 0.92 -7.27
N SER A 51 2.17 1.55 -7.40
CA SER A 51 3.17 1.72 -6.35
C SER A 51 2.89 2.97 -5.52
N MET A 52 3.02 2.87 -4.21
CA MET A 52 2.77 3.98 -3.28
C MET A 52 4.06 4.38 -2.60
N PHE A 53 4.35 5.68 -2.58
CA PHE A 53 5.54 6.25 -1.96
C PHE A 53 5.13 7.36 -1.00
N TYR A 54 5.73 7.39 0.18
CA TYR A 54 5.42 8.35 1.22
C TYR A 54 6.70 8.91 1.85
N ASN A 55 6.63 10.17 2.25
CA ASN A 55 7.52 10.75 3.22
C ASN A 55 6.83 10.75 4.58
N VAL A 56 7.48 10.15 5.57
CA VAL A 56 7.04 10.14 6.95
C VAL A 56 7.97 11.04 7.75
N THR A 57 7.43 12.08 8.37
CA THR A 57 8.16 12.91 9.34
C THR A 57 7.73 12.49 10.73
N LEU A 58 8.65 11.85 11.46
CA LEU A 58 8.45 11.44 12.84
C LEU A 58 8.54 12.64 13.77
N LYS A 59 7.57 12.78 14.67
CA LYS A 59 7.54 13.80 15.71
C LYS A 59 8.14 13.26 17.01
N HIS A 60 8.62 14.17 17.86
CA HIS A 60 9.18 13.85 19.17
C HIS A 60 10.34 12.84 19.09
N ASP A 61 10.60 12.12 20.19
CA ASP A 61 11.67 11.13 20.30
C ASP A 61 11.33 9.77 19.67
N LYS A 62 10.26 9.69 18.87
CA LYS A 62 10.00 8.48 18.09
C LYS A 62 11.14 8.24 17.11
N ASP A 63 11.64 7.01 17.14
CA ASP A 63 12.72 6.54 16.29
C ASP A 63 12.42 5.18 15.66
N GLU A 64 11.21 4.64 15.84
CA GLU A 64 10.74 3.38 15.25
C GLU A 64 9.49 3.60 14.39
N ILE A 65 9.45 2.93 13.24
CA ILE A 65 8.27 2.80 12.38
C ILE A 65 7.97 1.31 12.24
N ASN A 66 6.72 0.95 12.49
CA ASN A 66 6.16 -0.35 12.14
C ASN A 66 5.09 -0.12 11.05
N ALA A 67 5.24 -0.81 9.92
CA ALA A 67 4.29 -0.80 8.82
C ALA A 67 3.76 -2.22 8.60
N THR A 68 2.45 -2.33 8.34
CA THR A 68 1.79 -3.59 7.99
C THR A 68 0.95 -3.44 6.73
N ILE A 69 0.84 -4.52 5.96
CA ILE A 69 -0.17 -4.69 4.92
C ILE A 69 -1.16 -5.70 5.43
N ASP A 70 -2.43 -5.31 5.50
CA ASP A 70 -3.52 -6.13 6.02
C ASP A 70 -4.56 -6.40 4.94
N TYR A 71 -5.05 -7.64 4.88
CA TYR A 71 -6.19 -8.03 4.07
C TYR A 71 -7.48 -7.89 4.89
N TYR A 72 -8.44 -7.15 4.34
CA TYR A 72 -9.77 -6.98 4.92
C TYR A 72 -10.84 -7.61 4.02
N ASN A 73 -11.77 -8.35 4.62
CA ASN A 73 -12.97 -8.86 3.96
C ASN A 73 -14.20 -8.35 4.72
N ASN A 74 -15.18 -7.79 4.03
CA ASN A 74 -16.39 -7.21 4.62
C ASN A 74 -16.11 -6.26 5.80
N GLY A 75 -15.07 -5.43 5.68
CA GLY A 75 -14.66 -4.46 6.71
C GLY A 75 -13.92 -5.06 7.92
N LYS A 76 -13.69 -6.38 7.96
CA LYS A 76 -12.96 -7.06 9.02
C LYS A 76 -11.58 -7.51 8.53
N LYS A 77 -10.52 -7.24 9.30
CA LYS A 77 -9.18 -7.80 9.04
C LYS A 77 -9.28 -9.33 9.10
N THR A 78 -8.89 -10.02 8.02
CA THR A 78 -8.85 -11.48 7.99
C THR A 78 -7.43 -12.03 8.03
N LYS A 79 -6.43 -11.30 7.53
CA LYS A 79 -5.03 -11.72 7.53
C LYS A 79 -4.11 -10.51 7.49
N GLU A 80 -2.97 -10.60 8.19
CA GLU A 80 -1.82 -9.74 7.94
C GLU A 80 -1.00 -10.35 6.81
N ILE A 81 -0.78 -9.58 5.75
CA ILE A 81 -0.03 -10.01 4.57
C ILE A 81 1.46 -9.84 4.82
N ALA A 82 1.89 -8.70 5.36
CA ALA A 82 3.29 -8.37 5.54
C ALA A 82 3.48 -7.37 6.67
N ASN A 83 4.63 -7.42 7.34
CA ASN A 83 5.05 -6.43 8.32
C ASN A 83 6.54 -6.12 8.16
N ILE A 84 6.91 -4.87 8.45
CA ILE A 84 8.30 -4.45 8.58
C ILE A 84 8.38 -3.39 9.68
N ALA A 85 9.37 -3.54 10.55
CA ALA A 85 9.69 -2.57 11.57
C ALA A 85 11.16 -2.19 11.48
N THR A 86 11.43 -0.89 11.47
CA THR A 86 12.79 -0.33 11.46
C THR A 86 12.86 0.77 12.50
N SER A 87 14.00 0.86 13.18
CA SER A 87 14.28 1.89 14.17
C SER A 87 15.61 2.62 13.93
N HIS A 88 15.92 3.59 14.79
CA HIS A 88 17.18 4.33 14.83
C HIS A 88 17.50 5.09 13.54
N PHE A 89 16.50 5.79 13.00
CA PHE A 89 16.67 6.59 11.79
C PHE A 89 17.67 7.73 11.99
N SER A 90 18.64 7.84 11.07
CA SER A 90 19.60 8.95 11.03
C SER A 90 18.93 10.32 10.84
N LYS A 91 17.73 10.34 10.26
CA LYS A 91 16.93 11.53 10.01
C LYS A 91 15.49 11.27 10.47
N LYS A 92 14.82 12.32 10.95
CA LYS A 92 13.39 12.25 11.32
C LYS A 92 12.45 12.12 10.11
N LYS A 93 12.96 12.34 8.90
CA LYS A 93 12.24 12.14 7.64
C LYS A 93 12.64 10.79 7.04
N VAL A 94 11.67 9.90 6.97
CA VAL A 94 11.81 8.51 6.54
C VAL A 94 11.00 8.29 5.27
N LYS A 95 11.58 7.63 4.27
CA LYS A 95 10.86 7.19 3.08
C LYS A 95 10.23 5.83 3.32
N LEU A 96 8.96 5.72 2.95
CA LEU A 96 8.19 4.49 2.98
C LEU A 96 7.69 4.20 1.57
N SER A 97 7.86 2.97 1.09
CA SER A 97 7.30 2.54 -0.19
C SER A 97 6.62 1.19 -0.11
N PHE A 98 5.51 1.07 -0.84
CA PHE A 98 4.73 -0.14 -0.99
C PHE A 98 4.55 -0.40 -2.46
N LEU A 99 5.11 -1.50 -2.94
CA LEU A 99 4.99 -1.91 -4.32
C LEU A 99 4.08 -3.15 -4.35
N PRO A 100 3.00 -3.11 -5.14
CA PRO A 100 2.02 -4.19 -5.20
C PRO A 100 2.61 -5.40 -5.90
N PRO A 101 1.96 -6.56 -5.75
CA PRO A 101 2.39 -7.78 -6.37
C PRO A 101 2.51 -7.65 -7.88
N HIS A 102 3.71 -7.94 -8.38
CA HIS A 102 3.93 -8.18 -9.80
C HIS A 102 3.63 -9.65 -10.13
N PHE A 103 2.95 -9.89 -11.26
CA PHE A 103 2.73 -11.24 -11.78
C PHE A 103 4.00 -11.73 -12.48
N GLN A 104 4.77 -12.60 -11.83
CA GLN A 104 5.79 -13.37 -12.54
C GLN A 104 5.09 -14.56 -13.22
N PHE A 105 4.88 -14.46 -14.53
CA PHE A 105 4.47 -15.59 -15.35
C PHE A 105 5.68 -16.48 -15.59
N ASP A 106 5.93 -17.42 -14.68
CA ASP A 106 6.78 -18.56 -15.00
C ASP A 106 5.87 -19.75 -15.31
N LYS A 107 6.13 -20.44 -16.43
CA LYS A 107 5.20 -21.43 -17.02
C LYS A 107 4.95 -22.64 -16.10
N ASP A 108 5.77 -22.81 -15.06
CA ASP A 108 5.76 -23.96 -14.17
C ASP A 108 5.53 -23.61 -12.68
N ILE A 109 5.27 -22.34 -12.34
CA ILE A 109 5.10 -21.90 -10.94
C ILE A 109 3.73 -21.24 -10.78
N GLN A 110 2.92 -21.83 -9.90
CA GLN A 110 1.65 -21.29 -9.40
C GLN A 110 1.83 -19.79 -9.08
N GLU A 111 1.01 -18.91 -9.67
CA GLU A 111 1.15 -17.45 -9.61
C GLU A 111 1.54 -16.94 -8.21
N LYS A 112 2.81 -16.53 -8.03
CA LYS A 112 3.30 -15.98 -6.76
C LYS A 112 3.26 -14.47 -6.82
N ARG A 113 2.18 -13.90 -6.29
CA ARG A 113 2.07 -12.47 -5.99
C ARG A 113 3.07 -12.12 -4.88
N GLN A 114 3.87 -11.07 -5.02
CA GLN A 114 4.86 -10.66 -4.02
C GLN A 114 4.73 -9.18 -3.65
N TRP A 115 4.40 -8.88 -2.40
CA TRP A 115 4.42 -7.51 -1.89
C TRP A 115 5.84 -7.09 -1.55
N TYR A 116 6.19 -5.86 -1.93
CA TYR A 116 7.44 -5.24 -1.50
C TYR A 116 7.15 -4.04 -0.60
N MET A 117 7.77 -4.03 0.57
CA MET A 117 7.71 -2.94 1.53
C MET A 117 9.12 -2.46 1.85
N ASN A 118 9.32 -1.15 1.93
CA ASN A 118 10.60 -0.56 2.31
C ASN A 118 10.44 0.60 3.29
N ILE A 119 11.29 0.65 4.31
CA ILE A 119 11.46 1.76 5.26
C ILE A 119 12.93 2.20 5.23
N GLU A 120 13.23 3.38 4.69
CA GLU A 120 14.56 4.01 4.68
C GLU A 120 15.73 3.04 4.35
N GLY A 121 15.53 2.14 3.37
CA GLY A 121 16.56 1.18 2.94
C GLY A 121 16.40 -0.25 3.46
N ASP A 122 15.71 -0.47 4.59
CA ASP A 122 15.30 -1.81 5.00
C ASP A 122 14.11 -2.25 4.18
N SER A 123 14.12 -3.48 3.65
CA SER A 123 13.01 -3.97 2.83
C SER A 123 12.67 -5.42 3.09
N THR A 124 11.40 -5.75 2.86
CA THR A 124 10.89 -7.11 2.92
C THR A 124 10.11 -7.43 1.64
N LEU A 125 10.23 -8.69 1.21
CA LEU A 125 9.49 -9.29 0.10
C LEU A 125 8.62 -10.40 0.66
N VAL A 126 7.31 -10.28 0.52
CA VAL A 126 6.37 -11.25 1.07
C VAL A 126 5.48 -11.83 0.00
N HIS A 127 5.45 -13.16 -0.08
CA HIS A 127 4.57 -13.88 -0.97
C HIS A 127 3.13 -13.78 -0.48
N GLU A 128 2.24 -13.29 -1.33
CA GLU A 128 0.80 -13.35 -1.12
C GLU A 128 0.35 -14.79 -1.41
N GLU A 129 0.03 -15.50 -0.33
CA GLU A 129 -0.73 -16.75 -0.41
C GLU A 129 -2.11 -16.47 -1.00
N ALA A 130 -2.71 -17.45 -1.68
CA ALA A 130 -4.04 -17.31 -2.25
C ALA A 130 -5.02 -16.75 -1.19
N PRO A 131 -5.84 -15.72 -1.55
CA PRO A 131 -6.80 -15.18 -0.60
C PRO A 131 -7.71 -16.31 -0.10
N PRO A 132 -8.12 -16.29 1.18
CA PRO A 132 -8.97 -17.34 1.74
C PRO A 132 -10.22 -17.49 0.88
N SER A 133 -10.58 -18.74 0.54
CA SER A 133 -11.72 -19.04 -0.32
C SER A 133 -12.98 -18.37 0.23
N VAL A 134 -13.57 -17.48 -0.54
CA VAL A 134 -14.86 -16.88 -0.19
C VAL A 134 -15.91 -17.96 -0.48
N ASN A 135 -16.34 -18.70 0.54
CA ASN A 135 -17.59 -19.44 0.47
C ASN A 135 -18.73 -18.41 0.47
N SER A 136 -19.04 -17.88 -0.72
CA SER A 136 -20.22 -17.08 -0.96
C SER A 136 -21.46 -17.97 -0.88
N SER A 137 -21.83 -18.37 0.33
CA SER A 137 -23.16 -18.88 0.64
C SER A 137 -23.92 -17.79 1.39
N ALA A 138 -24.22 -16.70 0.68
CA ALA A 138 -25.28 -15.79 1.07
C ALA A 138 -26.51 -16.16 0.23
N THR A 139 -27.29 -17.10 0.74
CA THR A 139 -28.68 -17.32 0.32
C THR A 139 -29.54 -16.43 1.21
N THR A 140 -30.15 -15.39 0.64
CA THR A 140 -31.46 -14.84 1.04
C THR A 140 -31.92 -13.86 -0.02
#